data_AF-A0A6V7LBM9-F1
#
_entry.id   AF-A0A6V7LBM9-F1
#
_cell.length_a   1.000
_cell.length_b   1.000
_cell.length_c   1.000
_cell.angle_alpha   90.00
_cell.angle_beta   90.00
_cell.angle_gamma   90.00
#
_symmetry.space_group_name_H-M   'P 1'
#
loop_
_entity.id
_entity.type
_entity.pdbx_description
1 polymer ?
#
loop_
_entity_poly.entity_id
_entity_poly.type
_entity_poly.pdbx_seq_one_letter_code
_entity_poly.pdbx_strand_id
1 'polypeptide(L)'
;TTSFYPVEQWIPRVAWIPNKHYSGVYGLLKLLLPDILAKEERVLVLDTDLTILTDISSLWDIFNKFTEKQVFGLAENQSNWYKRKVSYGQRVWPALGRGFNTGVMLLNLAAHRRMKLDKIWMKTTLDVLQNISAVSLADQDVINAVINEYPDIVYTIECSWNVQLSDHTLSEECYSQAEQIR
;
A
#
# COMPACT_ATOMS: atom_id res chain seq x y z
N THR A 1 -24.41 4.53 -7.18
CA THR A 1 -24.76 3.10 -7.22
C THR A 1 -23.63 2.33 -6.55
N THR A 2 -23.93 1.20 -5.92
CA THR A 2 -22.92 0.36 -5.25
C THR A 2 -22.77 -0.94 -6.03
N SER A 3 -21.54 -1.37 -6.25
CA SER A 3 -21.21 -2.62 -6.95
C SER A 3 -20.39 -3.53 -6.04
N PHE A 4 -20.63 -4.84 -6.13
CA PHE A 4 -19.89 -5.86 -5.40
C PHE A 4 -19.18 -6.78 -6.38
N TYR A 5 -17.95 -7.17 -6.07
CA TYR A 5 -17.11 -8.01 -6.92
C TYR A 5 -16.74 -9.29 -6.16
N PRO A 6 -17.17 -10.48 -6.63
CA PRO A 6 -16.80 -11.74 -6.01
C PRO A 6 -15.31 -12.00 -6.20
N VAL A 7 -14.60 -12.18 -5.10
CA VAL A 7 -13.14 -12.26 -5.09
C VAL A 7 -12.61 -13.70 -5.20
N GLU A 8 -13.47 -14.69 -5.01
CA GLU A 8 -13.13 -16.11 -4.92
C GLU A 8 -12.37 -16.59 -6.17
N GLN A 9 -12.78 -16.11 -7.34
CA GLN A 9 -12.11 -16.43 -8.62
C GLN A 9 -10.69 -15.85 -8.74
N TRP A 10 -10.35 -14.84 -7.95
CA TRP A 10 -9.07 -14.13 -8.00
C TRP A 10 -8.08 -14.62 -6.94
N ILE A 11 -8.56 -15.21 -5.84
CA ILE A 11 -7.76 -15.75 -4.72
C ILE A 11 -6.56 -16.58 -5.17
N PRO A 12 -6.66 -17.51 -6.16
CA PRO A 12 -5.52 -18.33 -6.58
C PRO A 12 -4.29 -17.54 -7.03
N ARG A 13 -4.45 -16.27 -7.44
CA ARG A 13 -3.35 -15.40 -7.88
C ARG A 13 -2.45 -14.90 -6.77
N VAL A 14 -2.91 -14.94 -5.52
CA VAL A 14 -2.14 -14.48 -4.34
C VAL A 14 -2.02 -15.56 -3.26
N ALA A 15 -2.83 -16.62 -3.32
CA ALA A 15 -2.82 -17.69 -2.34
C ALA A 15 -1.49 -18.45 -2.23
N TRP A 16 -0.62 -18.34 -3.22
CA TRP A 16 0.73 -18.92 -3.20
C TRP A 16 1.71 -18.15 -2.31
N ILE A 17 1.39 -16.92 -1.89
CA ILE A 17 2.23 -16.09 -1.04
C ILE A 17 2.06 -16.53 0.42
N PRO A 18 3.10 -17.06 1.08
CA PRO A 18 3.00 -17.41 2.51
C PRO A 18 2.70 -16.15 3.32
N ASN A 19 1.68 -16.21 4.19
CA ASN A 19 1.13 -15.04 4.86
C ASN A 19 0.85 -15.30 6.34
N LYS A 20 1.39 -14.45 7.23
CA LYS A 20 1.19 -14.49 8.68
C LYS A 20 0.22 -13.43 9.20
N HIS A 21 -0.30 -12.57 8.32
CA HIS A 21 -1.23 -11.51 8.66
C HIS A 21 -2.57 -12.10 9.12
N TYR A 22 -3.22 -11.47 10.10
CA TYR A 22 -4.47 -11.97 10.69
C TYR A 22 -5.63 -12.06 9.70
N SER A 23 -5.66 -11.19 8.68
CA SER A 23 -6.65 -11.24 7.59
C SER A 23 -6.42 -12.36 6.57
N GLY A 24 -5.35 -13.15 6.71
CA GLY A 24 -4.99 -14.22 5.78
C GLY A 24 -4.92 -13.72 4.32
N VAL A 25 -5.38 -14.56 3.39
CA VAL A 25 -5.33 -14.27 1.94
C VAL A 25 -6.08 -12.98 1.55
N TYR A 26 -7.09 -12.58 2.33
CA TYR A 26 -7.85 -11.36 2.06
C TYR A 26 -7.03 -10.08 2.23
N GLY A 27 -5.97 -10.11 3.06
CA GLY A 27 -5.03 -9.00 3.17
C GLY A 27 -4.14 -8.77 1.94
N LEU A 28 -4.20 -9.64 0.94
CA LEU A 28 -3.43 -9.51 -0.32
C LEU A 28 -4.28 -8.97 -1.48
N LEU A 29 -5.58 -8.75 -1.28
CA LEU A 29 -6.51 -8.48 -2.38
C LEU A 29 -6.30 -7.12 -3.04
N LYS A 30 -5.69 -6.14 -2.35
CA LYS A 30 -5.38 -4.84 -2.97
C LYS A 30 -4.44 -5.00 -4.18
N LEU A 31 -3.62 -6.06 -4.21
CA LEU A 31 -2.75 -6.40 -5.36
C LEU A 31 -3.53 -6.79 -6.63
N LEU A 32 -4.80 -7.18 -6.49
CA LEU A 32 -5.64 -7.70 -7.57
C LEU A 32 -6.62 -6.66 -8.14
N LEU A 33 -6.69 -5.48 -7.53
CA LEU A 33 -7.59 -4.40 -7.97
C LEU A 33 -7.44 -4.02 -9.46
N PRO A 34 -6.23 -3.98 -10.05
CA PRO A 34 -6.07 -3.69 -11.48
C PRO A 34 -6.76 -4.67 -12.43
N ASP A 35 -6.98 -5.91 -11.97
CA ASP A 35 -7.64 -6.97 -12.73
C ASP A 35 -9.13 -7.06 -12.42
N ILE A 36 -9.51 -6.83 -11.16
CA ILE A 36 -10.91 -6.78 -10.73
C ILE A 36 -11.62 -5.56 -11.34
N LEU A 37 -10.96 -4.41 -11.32
CA LEU A 37 -11.45 -3.11 -11.81
C LEU A 37 -10.83 -2.78 -13.17
N ALA A 38 -11.08 -3.66 -14.14
CA ALA A 38 -10.45 -3.62 -15.45
C ALA A 38 -10.83 -2.38 -16.29
N LYS A 39 -11.96 -1.71 -15.97
CA LYS A 39 -12.48 -0.57 -16.76
C LYS A 39 -12.09 0.78 -16.16
N GLU A 40 -11.80 0.79 -14.88
CA GLU A 40 -11.49 1.96 -14.08
C GLU A 40 -10.03 2.37 -14.30
N GLU A 41 -9.77 3.67 -14.38
CA GLU A 41 -8.41 4.19 -14.57
C GLU A 41 -7.73 4.56 -13.26
N ARG A 42 -8.50 5.01 -12.27
CA ARG A 42 -8.04 5.49 -10.97
C ARG A 42 -9.06 5.11 -9.91
N VAL A 43 -8.58 4.75 -8.72
CA VAL A 43 -9.44 4.43 -7.58
C VAL A 43 -8.81 4.90 -6.27
N LEU A 44 -9.66 5.28 -5.32
CA LEU A 44 -9.28 5.38 -3.91
C LEU A 44 -9.55 4.03 -3.25
N VAL A 45 -8.54 3.51 -2.56
CA VAL A 45 -8.63 2.29 -1.76
C VAL A 45 -8.48 2.69 -0.31
N LEU A 46 -9.51 2.40 0.47
CA LEU A 46 -9.65 2.84 1.86
C LEU A 46 -9.93 1.61 2.73
N ASP A 47 -9.19 1.46 3.83
CA ASP A 47 -9.51 0.47 4.85
C ASP A 47 -10.84 0.82 5.53
N THR A 48 -11.51 -0.20 6.08
CA THR A 48 -12.85 -0.05 6.65
C THR A 48 -12.87 0.52 8.07
N ASP A 49 -11.71 0.66 8.69
CA ASP A 49 -11.51 1.17 10.05
C ASP A 49 -11.10 2.66 10.09
N LEU A 50 -11.35 3.38 9.00
CA LEU A 50 -11.06 4.81 8.87
C LEU A 50 -12.22 5.70 9.30
N THR A 51 -11.88 6.87 9.85
CA THR A 51 -12.80 7.99 10.00
C THR A 51 -12.38 9.13 9.08
N ILE A 52 -13.27 9.54 8.18
CA ILE A 52 -13.02 10.64 7.24
C ILE A 52 -13.51 11.95 7.87
N LEU A 53 -12.59 12.90 8.07
CA LEU A 53 -12.85 14.17 8.76
C LEU A 53 -12.89 15.40 7.84
N THR A 54 -12.65 15.21 6.54
CA THR A 54 -12.63 16.27 5.53
C THR A 54 -13.27 15.77 4.23
N ASP A 55 -13.47 16.66 3.26
CA ASP A 55 -14.00 16.28 1.96
C ASP A 55 -13.00 15.39 1.21
N ILE A 56 -13.43 14.15 0.94
CA ILE A 56 -12.63 13.14 0.23
C ILE A 56 -12.34 13.55 -1.22
N SER A 57 -13.09 14.48 -1.80
CA SER A 57 -12.82 15.02 -3.15
C SER A 57 -11.43 15.65 -3.24
N SER A 58 -10.97 16.29 -2.16
CA SER A 58 -9.64 16.91 -2.11
C SER A 58 -8.51 15.87 -2.14
N LEU A 59 -8.74 14.67 -1.61
CA LEU A 59 -7.82 13.54 -1.75
C LEU A 59 -7.78 13.07 -3.20
N TRP A 60 -8.93 12.98 -3.87
CA TRP A 60 -9.02 12.60 -5.28
C TRP A 60 -8.22 13.53 -6.19
N ASP A 61 -8.27 14.84 -5.93
CA ASP A 61 -7.55 15.84 -6.72
C ASP A 61 -6.02 15.68 -6.70
N ILE A 62 -5.47 14.96 -5.72
CA ILE A 62 -4.03 14.65 -5.67
C ILE A 62 -3.59 13.83 -6.89
N PHE A 63 -4.47 13.05 -7.53
CA PHE A 63 -4.13 12.38 -8.80
C PHE A 63 -3.65 13.35 -9.88
N ASN A 64 -4.05 14.62 -9.85
CA ASN A 64 -3.61 15.64 -10.82
C ASN A 64 -2.14 16.04 -10.60
N LYS A 65 -1.54 15.69 -9.46
CA LYS A 65 -0.12 15.91 -9.15
C LYS A 65 0.76 14.73 -9.56
N PHE A 66 0.18 13.61 -10.00
CA PHE A 66 0.95 12.45 -10.45
C PHE A 66 1.61 12.76 -11.79
N THR A 67 2.89 12.41 -11.92
CA THR A 67 3.54 12.24 -13.22
C THR A 67 3.14 10.91 -13.85
N GLU A 68 3.57 10.68 -15.10
CA GLU A 68 3.28 9.44 -15.83
C GLU A 68 3.84 8.17 -15.18
N LYS A 69 4.82 8.32 -14.26
CA LYS A 69 5.42 7.18 -13.55
C LYS A 69 4.65 6.77 -12.30
N GLN A 70 3.92 7.68 -11.65
CA GLN A 70 3.30 7.33 -10.36
C GLN A 70 2.08 6.42 -10.54
N VAL A 71 2.15 5.29 -9.86
CA VAL A 71 1.09 4.29 -9.74
C VAL A 71 0.35 4.45 -8.42
N PHE A 72 1.08 4.76 -7.35
CA PHE A 72 0.56 4.85 -5.99
C PHE A 72 0.66 6.27 -5.44
N GLY A 73 -0.35 6.70 -4.70
CA GLY A 73 -0.26 7.81 -3.76
C GLY A 73 -0.47 7.26 -2.35
N LEU A 74 0.55 7.36 -1.50
CA LEU A 74 0.58 6.71 -0.19
C LEU A 74 1.24 7.61 0.84
N ALA A 75 0.79 7.51 2.10
CA ALA A 75 1.45 8.16 3.22
C ALA A 75 2.56 7.24 3.76
N GLU A 76 3.69 7.83 4.16
CA GLU A 76 4.75 7.08 4.84
C GLU A 76 4.21 6.49 6.15
N ASN A 77 4.71 5.32 6.55
CA ASN A 77 4.40 4.75 7.86
C ASN A 77 4.81 5.72 8.96
N GLN A 78 3.93 5.86 9.94
CA GLN A 78 4.19 6.55 11.20
C GLN A 78 4.77 5.55 12.22
N SER A 79 5.49 4.53 11.78
CA SER A 79 6.17 3.60 12.68
C SER A 79 7.53 3.21 12.10
N ASN A 80 8.42 2.72 12.96
CA ASN A 80 9.72 2.23 12.52
C ASN A 80 9.69 0.76 12.06
N TRP A 81 8.52 0.17 11.76
CA TRP A 81 8.37 -1.25 11.43
C TRP A 81 9.44 -1.77 10.46
N TYR A 82 9.60 -1.10 9.31
CA TYR A 82 10.57 -1.47 8.28
C TYR A 82 12.02 -1.07 8.58
N LYS A 83 12.26 -0.27 9.64
CA LYS A 83 13.61 0.11 10.12
C LYS A 83 14.07 -0.75 11.31
N ARG A 84 13.24 -1.67 11.80
CA ARG A 84 13.57 -2.49 12.98
C ARG A 84 14.78 -3.38 12.67
N LYS A 85 15.79 -3.34 13.54
CA LYS A 85 16.84 -4.36 13.56
C LYS A 85 16.24 -5.62 14.15
N VAL A 86 16.09 -6.66 13.35
CA VAL A 86 15.60 -7.95 13.84
C VAL A 86 16.79 -8.79 14.29
N SER A 87 16.70 -9.37 15.48
CA SER A 87 17.70 -10.29 16.01
C SER A 87 17.62 -11.65 15.29
N TYR A 88 18.69 -12.44 15.36
CA TYR A 88 18.71 -13.85 14.92
C TYR A 88 18.34 -14.10 13.44
N GLY A 89 18.78 -13.21 12.54
CA GLY A 89 18.68 -13.45 11.09
C GLY A 89 17.29 -13.25 10.48
N GLN A 90 16.28 -12.86 11.27
CA GLN A 90 15.00 -12.41 10.72
C GLN A 90 15.23 -11.10 9.94
N ARG A 91 14.51 -10.93 8.83
CA ARG A 91 14.52 -9.72 8.02
C ARG A 91 13.09 -9.24 7.83
N VAL A 92 12.89 -7.94 7.99
CA VAL A 92 11.66 -7.28 7.53
C VAL A 92 11.68 -7.20 6.01
N TRP A 93 10.50 -7.13 5.40
CA TRP A 93 10.39 -6.92 3.95
C TRP A 93 11.10 -5.62 3.54
N PRO A 94 11.71 -5.55 2.34
CA PRO A 94 12.35 -4.33 1.87
C PRO A 94 11.35 -3.18 1.78
N ALA A 95 11.78 -1.97 2.14
CA ALA A 95 10.98 -0.77 2.01
C ALA A 95 11.87 0.48 1.89
N LEU A 96 11.39 1.47 1.15
CA LEU A 96 11.99 2.80 1.12
C LEU A 96 11.68 3.56 2.42
N GLY A 97 12.69 4.08 3.12
CA GLY A 97 12.47 4.92 4.31
C GLY A 97 11.82 4.13 5.46
N ARG A 98 10.69 4.62 6.01
CA ARG A 98 9.86 3.84 6.95
C ARG A 98 8.85 2.95 6.24
N GLY A 99 8.88 2.87 4.92
CA GLY A 99 7.85 2.26 4.10
C GLY A 99 6.57 3.08 4.11
N PHE A 100 5.56 2.63 3.39
CA PHE A 100 4.27 3.27 3.22
C PHE A 100 3.16 2.44 3.83
N ASN A 101 2.12 3.10 4.33
CA ASN A 101 0.92 2.45 4.83
C ASN A 101 -0.13 2.32 3.71
N THR A 102 -0.78 1.15 3.57
CA THR A 102 -1.76 0.88 2.50
C THR A 102 -3.22 1.11 2.92
N GLY A 103 -3.47 1.68 4.10
CA GLY A 103 -4.82 1.95 4.59
C GLY A 103 -5.57 3.04 3.83
N VAL A 104 -4.84 4.02 3.30
CA VAL A 104 -5.34 5.00 2.33
C VAL A 104 -4.40 5.00 1.13
N MET A 105 -4.93 4.64 -0.03
CA MET A 105 -4.15 4.51 -1.27
C MET A 105 -4.88 5.12 -2.45
N LEU A 106 -4.22 6.07 -3.12
CA LEU A 106 -4.56 6.48 -4.47
C LEU A 106 -3.92 5.48 -5.43
N LEU A 107 -4.71 4.71 -6.17
CA LEU A 107 -4.21 3.74 -7.13
C LEU A 107 -4.56 4.15 -8.55
N ASN A 108 -3.53 4.47 -9.34
CA ASN A 108 -3.64 4.71 -10.78
C ASN A 108 -3.56 3.37 -11.53
N LEU A 109 -4.71 2.74 -11.73
CA LEU A 109 -4.87 1.45 -12.41
C LEU A 109 -4.37 1.50 -13.86
N ALA A 110 -4.52 2.63 -14.55
CA ALA A 110 -4.04 2.79 -15.91
C ALA A 110 -2.50 2.75 -15.97
N ALA A 111 -1.82 3.47 -15.06
CA ALA A 111 -0.36 3.42 -14.93
C ALA A 111 0.11 2.02 -14.49
N HIS A 112 -0.57 1.39 -13.54
CA HIS A 112 -0.30 0.01 -13.12
C HIS A 112 -0.29 -0.95 -14.31
N ARG A 113 -1.34 -0.93 -15.14
CA ARG A 113 -1.46 -1.79 -16.33
C ARG A 113 -0.39 -1.47 -17.38
N ARG A 114 -0.13 -0.17 -17.66
CA ARG A 114 0.90 0.26 -18.61
C ARG A 114 2.29 -0.25 -18.23
N MET A 115 2.61 -0.21 -16.93
CA MET A 115 3.90 -0.69 -16.41
C MET A 115 3.98 -2.21 -16.25
N LYS A 116 2.86 -2.94 -16.44
CA LYS A 116 2.77 -4.39 -16.16
C LYS A 116 3.24 -4.70 -14.74
N LEU A 117 2.77 -3.89 -13.80
CA LEU A 117 3.20 -3.97 -12.41
C LEU A 117 2.79 -5.29 -11.75
N ASP A 118 1.82 -6.01 -12.33
CA ASP A 118 1.46 -7.39 -11.98
C ASP A 118 2.68 -8.34 -12.05
N LYS A 119 3.43 -8.26 -13.15
CA LYS A 119 4.64 -9.08 -13.34
C LYS A 119 5.77 -8.65 -12.42
N ILE A 120 5.86 -7.35 -12.15
CA ILE A 120 6.89 -6.77 -11.29
C ILE A 120 6.66 -7.25 -9.86
N TRP A 121 5.47 -7.03 -9.29
CA TRP A 121 5.23 -7.43 -7.90
C TRP A 121 5.35 -8.94 -7.72
N MET A 122 4.89 -9.76 -8.67
CA MET A 122 5.04 -11.22 -8.60
C MET A 122 6.51 -11.64 -8.53
N LYS A 123 7.36 -11.05 -9.39
CA LYS A 123 8.80 -11.34 -9.41
C LYS A 123 9.47 -10.86 -8.12
N THR A 124 9.24 -9.61 -7.71
CA THR A 124 9.80 -9.05 -6.48
C THR A 124 9.39 -9.88 -5.26
N THR A 125 8.13 -10.32 -5.17
CA THR A 125 7.67 -11.22 -4.11
C THR A 125 8.44 -12.54 -4.10
N LEU A 126 8.62 -13.20 -5.25
CA LEU A 126 9.38 -14.45 -5.34
C LEU A 126 10.85 -14.25 -4.91
N ASP A 127 11.48 -13.16 -5.34
CA ASP A 127 12.87 -12.85 -5.00
C ASP A 127 13.04 -12.59 -3.49
N VAL A 128 12.12 -11.84 -2.87
CA VAL A 128 12.13 -11.61 -1.41
C VAL A 128 11.88 -12.91 -0.64
N LEU A 129 10.98 -13.78 -1.12
CA LEU A 129 10.65 -15.04 -0.46
C LEU A 129 11.81 -16.05 -0.42
N GLN A 130 12.88 -15.84 -1.20
CA GLN A 130 14.11 -16.64 -1.08
C GLN A 130 14.83 -16.42 0.26
N ASN A 131 14.61 -15.26 0.89
CA ASN A 131 15.30 -14.85 2.12
C ASN A 131 14.34 -14.59 3.29
N ILE A 132 13.06 -14.32 3.02
CA ILE A 132 12.05 -13.97 4.03
C ILE A 132 10.87 -14.93 3.87
N SER A 133 10.54 -15.67 4.93
CA SER A 133 9.60 -16.81 4.83
C SER A 133 8.15 -16.47 4.47
N ALA A 134 7.67 -15.26 4.75
CA ALA A 134 6.27 -14.88 4.58
C ALA A 134 6.10 -13.36 4.65
N VAL A 135 5.00 -12.85 4.08
CA VAL A 135 4.51 -11.50 4.39
C VAL A 135 3.97 -11.45 5.82
N SER A 136 4.22 -10.34 6.51
CA SER A 136 3.70 -10.04 7.85
C SER A 136 2.62 -8.97 7.80
N LEU A 137 2.75 -7.99 6.90
CA LEU A 137 1.78 -6.91 6.66
C LEU A 137 1.09 -7.07 5.29
N ALA A 138 0.91 -8.31 4.84
CA ALA A 138 0.17 -8.69 3.65
C ALA A 138 0.53 -7.86 2.38
N ASP A 139 -0.43 -7.19 1.74
CA ASP A 139 -0.19 -6.37 0.54
C ASP A 139 0.83 -5.25 0.76
N GLN A 140 0.87 -4.67 1.96
CA GLN A 140 1.77 -3.57 2.30
C GLN A 140 3.23 -3.98 2.17
N ASP A 141 3.58 -5.20 2.57
CA ASP A 141 4.94 -5.73 2.43
C ASP A 141 5.34 -5.88 0.96
N VAL A 142 4.43 -6.40 0.12
CA VAL A 142 4.67 -6.58 -1.31
C VAL A 142 4.81 -5.22 -2.02
N ILE A 143 3.89 -4.29 -1.76
CA ILE A 143 3.91 -2.95 -2.35
C ILE A 143 5.17 -2.20 -1.95
N ASN A 144 5.57 -2.25 -0.67
CA ASN A 144 6.79 -1.61 -0.20
C ASN A 144 8.06 -2.18 -0.82
N ALA A 145 8.13 -3.51 -1.03
CA ALA A 145 9.27 -4.12 -1.70
C ALA A 145 9.39 -3.66 -3.15
N VAL A 146 8.27 -3.55 -3.87
CA VAL A 146 8.25 -3.01 -5.24
C VAL A 146 8.67 -1.54 -5.26
N ILE A 147 8.14 -0.71 -4.36
CA ILE A 147 8.54 0.71 -4.25
C ILE A 147 10.03 0.85 -3.91
N ASN A 148 10.59 -0.05 -3.10
CA ASN A 148 12.01 -0.05 -2.78
C ASN A 148 12.89 -0.28 -4.02
N GLU A 149 12.44 -1.09 -4.98
CA GLU A 149 13.13 -1.29 -6.28
C GLU A 149 12.83 -0.18 -7.29
N TYR A 150 11.64 0.42 -7.23
CA TYR A 150 11.13 1.41 -8.17
C TYR A 150 10.59 2.66 -7.44
N PRO A 151 11.43 3.47 -6.79
CA PRO A 151 10.98 4.55 -5.92
C PRO A 151 10.16 5.64 -6.65
N ASP A 152 10.36 5.82 -7.96
CA ASP A 152 9.64 6.81 -8.76
C ASP A 152 8.13 6.52 -8.92
N ILE A 153 7.66 5.31 -8.58
CA ILE A 153 6.25 4.92 -8.80
C ILE A 153 5.31 5.39 -7.70
N VAL A 154 5.84 5.94 -6.61
CA VAL A 154 5.04 6.45 -5.48
C VAL A 154 5.06 7.96 -5.44
N TYR A 155 3.89 8.57 -5.26
CA TYR A 155 3.72 9.94 -4.82
C TYR A 155 3.48 9.92 -3.31
N THR A 156 4.37 10.51 -2.52
CA THR A 156 4.17 10.59 -1.06
C THR A 156 3.11 11.64 -0.76
N ILE A 157 1.93 11.22 -0.29
CA ILE A 157 0.91 12.16 0.20
C ILE A 157 1.23 12.59 1.63
N GLU A 158 0.69 13.74 2.03
CA GLU A 158 0.83 14.24 3.40
C GLU A 158 0.28 13.22 4.40
N CYS A 159 0.96 13.10 5.54
CA CYS A 159 0.63 12.12 6.57
C CYS A 159 -0.80 12.31 7.14
N SER A 160 -1.34 13.53 7.07
CA SER A 160 -2.68 13.90 7.55
C SER A 160 -3.80 13.18 6.80
N TRP A 161 -3.53 12.73 5.56
CA TRP A 161 -4.47 11.91 4.79
C TRP A 161 -4.56 10.47 5.28
N ASN A 162 -3.60 10.00 6.07
CA ASN A 162 -3.58 8.66 6.64
C ASN A 162 -2.85 8.64 8.00
N VAL A 163 -3.52 9.22 8.99
CA VAL A 163 -3.03 9.22 10.36
C VAL A 163 -3.21 7.83 10.97
N GLN A 164 -2.11 7.22 11.40
CA GLN A 164 -2.07 5.82 11.81
C GLN A 164 -2.12 5.73 13.33
N LEU A 165 -3.22 5.17 13.84
CA LEU A 165 -3.45 4.99 15.27
C LEU A 165 -3.18 3.54 15.65
N SER A 166 -1.99 3.26 16.19
CA SER A 166 -1.60 1.96 16.72
C SER A 166 -0.60 2.10 17.85
N ASP A 167 -0.36 1.02 18.57
CA ASP A 167 0.76 0.96 19.53
C ASP A 167 2.08 1.29 18.82
N HIS A 168 2.91 2.12 19.45
CA HIS A 168 4.20 2.60 18.94
C HIS A 168 4.17 3.43 17.64
N THR A 169 3.02 3.99 17.28
CA THR A 169 2.96 5.00 16.21
C THR A 169 3.65 6.30 16.63
N LEU A 170 4.10 7.06 15.63
CA LEU A 170 4.71 8.39 15.71
C LEU A 170 3.72 9.44 15.17
N SER A 171 2.42 9.19 15.30
CA SER A 171 1.34 10.03 14.77
C SER A 171 1.34 11.46 15.34
N GLU A 172 1.90 11.66 16.54
CA GLU A 172 2.10 12.99 17.15
C GLU A 172 2.86 13.95 16.24
N GLU A 173 3.88 13.46 15.53
CA GLU A 173 4.63 14.25 14.56
C GLU A 173 3.72 14.72 13.43
N CYS A 174 2.75 13.90 13.02
CA CYS A 174 1.81 14.23 11.98
C CYS A 174 0.77 15.27 12.43
N TYR A 175 0.25 15.12 13.66
CA TYR A 175 -0.72 16.07 14.22
C TYR A 175 -0.15 17.48 14.36
N SER A 176 1.09 17.59 14.86
CA SER A 176 1.74 18.90 15.05
C SER A 176 1.97 19.66 13.74
N GLN A 177 2.11 18.94 12.63
CA GLN A 177 2.21 19.52 11.29
C GLN A 177 0.82 19.85 10.70
N ALA A 178 -0.19 19.01 10.95
CA ALA A 178 -1.54 19.21 10.44
C ALA A 178 -2.29 20.40 11.10
N GLU A 179 -2.01 20.70 12.38
CA GLU A 179 -2.59 21.88 13.05
C GLU A 179 -2.12 23.22 12.44
N GLN A 180 -1.00 23.23 11.70
CA GLN A 180 -0.54 24.40 10.94
C GLN A 180 -1.32 24.64 9.64
N ILE A 181 -2.23 23.72 9.26
CA ILE A 181 -3.00 23.75 8.01
C ILE A 181 -4.46 24.20 8.26
N ARG A 182 -4.81 24.61 9.49
CA ARG A 182 -6.12 25.21 9.81
C ARG A 182 -6.09 26.74 9.75
#